data_AF-A0A5R8P8K0-F1
#
_entry.id   AF-A0A5R8P8K0-F1
#
_cell.length_a   1.000
_cell.length_b   1.000
_cell.length_c   1.000
_cell.angle_alpha   90.00
_cell.angle_beta   90.00
_cell.angle_gamma   90.00
#
_symmetry.space_group_name_H-M   'P 1'
#
loop_
_entity.id
_entity.type
_entity.pdbx_description
1 polymer ?
#
loop_
_entity_poly.entity_id
_entity_poly.type
_entity_poly.pdbx_seq_one_letter_code
_entity_poly.pdbx_strand_id
1 'polypeptide(L)'
;MSLQICTSEWMISNPRGTGLSAAWLPRIVSELFAESVKDGEVSRAPDPVPMIDVDLIWTNTTGAWQNCHLIVERAPRSIITSNPNTIVLEDGVSWDVGTSPRAAVPISSGDGIGARIKTTPNILNETIYGRLFVDWDGWSSRYMIGAVADGETVQVRYQCTLTTPGSWRGGSSPLHQAHARWARLFLWAGPLLEVVP
;
A
#
# COMPACT_ATOMS: atom_id res chain seq x y z
N MET A 1 28.72 -33.20 20.53
CA MET A 1 28.15 -32.40 21.63
C MET A 1 28.30 -30.93 21.27
N SER A 2 27.21 -30.23 20.96
CA SER A 2 27.24 -28.77 20.83
C SER A 2 27.00 -28.16 22.20
N LEU A 3 27.96 -27.38 22.69
CA LEU A 3 27.81 -26.59 23.91
C LEU A 3 26.85 -25.43 23.62
N GLN A 4 25.59 -25.60 24.00
CA GLN A 4 24.62 -24.50 24.01
C GLN A 4 24.69 -23.85 25.38
N ILE A 5 25.11 -22.59 25.42
CA ILE A 5 25.26 -21.80 26.65
C ILE A 5 23.94 -21.07 26.89
N CYS A 6 23.52 -20.94 28.15
CA CYS A 6 22.37 -20.10 28.49
C CYS A 6 22.64 -18.65 28.08
N THR A 7 21.77 -18.09 27.23
CA THR A 7 21.88 -16.71 26.75
C THR A 7 20.67 -15.88 27.20
N SER A 8 20.80 -14.55 27.19
CA SER A 8 19.66 -13.66 27.39
C SER A 8 18.68 -13.73 26.21
N GLU A 9 17.47 -13.20 26.39
CA GLU A 9 16.38 -13.23 25.41
C GLU A 9 16.74 -12.65 24.02
N TRP A 10 17.72 -11.73 23.95
CA TRP A 10 18.20 -11.11 22.71
C TRP A 10 19.48 -11.73 22.16
N MET A 11 19.88 -12.89 22.67
CA MET A 11 21.11 -13.56 22.29
C MET A 11 20.85 -14.99 21.83
N ILE A 12 21.56 -15.41 20.79
CA ILE A 12 21.55 -16.78 20.28
C ILE A 12 22.83 -17.49 20.70
N SER A 13 22.70 -18.73 21.17
CA SER A 13 23.81 -19.68 21.32
C SER A 13 23.52 -20.91 20.46
N ASN A 14 24.36 -21.14 19.45
CA ASN A 14 24.25 -22.28 18.55
C ASN A 14 25.66 -22.83 18.23
N PRO A 15 25.80 -23.95 17.50
CA PRO A 15 27.11 -24.52 17.17
C PRO A 15 28.05 -23.58 16.38
N ARG A 16 27.54 -22.49 15.80
CA ARG A 16 28.32 -21.46 15.09
C ARG A 16 28.79 -20.34 16.01
N GLY A 17 28.41 -20.35 17.29
CA GLY A 17 28.85 -19.41 18.31
C GLY A 17 27.71 -18.71 19.04
N THR A 18 28.06 -17.63 19.73
CA THR A 18 27.13 -16.74 20.42
C THR A 18 27.03 -15.41 19.69
N GLY A 19 25.83 -14.83 19.61
CA GLY A 19 25.63 -13.53 18.99
C GLY A 19 24.29 -12.91 19.34
N LEU A 20 23.99 -11.77 18.74
CA LEU A 20 22.67 -11.14 18.84
C LEU A 20 21.65 -11.96 18.06
N SER A 21 20.46 -12.13 18.62
CA SER A 21 19.37 -12.79 17.91
C SER A 21 18.90 -11.90 16.74
N ALA A 22 18.32 -12.52 15.71
CA ALA A 22 17.72 -11.76 14.61
C ALA A 22 16.64 -10.79 15.09
N ALA A 23 16.05 -11.05 16.26
CA ALA A 23 15.03 -10.24 16.88
C ALA A 23 15.55 -8.89 17.40
N TRP A 24 16.85 -8.80 17.66
CA TRP A 24 17.51 -7.59 18.15
C TRP A 24 17.89 -6.60 17.03
N LEU A 25 17.97 -7.07 15.78
CA LEU A 25 18.37 -6.23 14.66
C LEU A 25 17.15 -5.75 13.88
N PRO A 26 17.03 -4.44 13.58
CA PRO A 26 16.05 -3.95 12.61
C PRO A 26 16.24 -4.66 11.26
N ARG A 27 15.18 -5.28 10.75
CA ARG A 27 15.22 -6.04 9.50
C ARG A 27 13.90 -5.95 8.75
N ILE A 28 13.96 -6.16 7.45
CA ILE A 28 12.78 -6.44 6.63
C ILE A 28 12.37 -7.88 6.93
N VAL A 29 11.16 -8.06 7.46
CA VAL A 29 10.62 -9.38 7.82
C VAL A 29 9.71 -9.96 6.75
N SER A 30 9.10 -9.10 5.96
CA SER A 30 8.27 -9.48 4.82
C SER A 30 8.29 -8.36 3.80
N GLU A 31 8.25 -8.75 2.53
CA GLU A 31 8.27 -7.84 1.41
C GLU A 31 7.30 -8.36 0.34
N LEU A 32 6.55 -7.44 -0.26
CA LEU A 32 5.65 -7.76 -1.37
C LEU A 32 5.76 -6.70 -2.45
N PHE A 33 5.98 -7.15 -3.69
CA PHE A 33 5.90 -6.31 -4.88
C PHE A 33 4.61 -6.64 -5.62
N ALA A 34 3.81 -5.62 -5.90
CA ALA A 34 2.50 -5.76 -6.52
C ALA A 34 2.39 -4.86 -7.76
N GLU A 35 2.02 -5.47 -8.88
CA GLU A 35 1.78 -4.75 -10.13
C GLU A 35 0.29 -4.45 -10.32
N SER A 36 -0.01 -3.35 -10.99
CA SER A 36 -1.35 -2.99 -11.41
C SER A 36 -1.80 -3.90 -12.55
N VAL A 37 -3.00 -4.47 -12.40
CA VAL A 37 -3.57 -5.41 -13.37
C VAL A 37 -4.39 -4.70 -14.45
N LYS A 38 -4.75 -3.42 -14.23
CA LYS A 38 -5.72 -2.68 -15.05
C LYS A 38 -5.22 -1.32 -15.53
N ASP A 39 -3.92 -1.17 -15.67
CA ASP A 39 -3.34 0.02 -16.28
C ASP A 39 -3.75 0.17 -17.75
N GLY A 40 -3.94 1.42 -18.18
CA GLY A 40 -4.26 1.75 -19.56
C GLY A 40 -5.58 2.47 -19.71
N GLU A 41 -6.36 2.08 -20.72
CA GLU A 41 -7.59 2.78 -21.08
C GLU A 41 -8.68 2.63 -20.02
N VAL A 42 -9.24 3.77 -19.61
CA VAL A 42 -10.31 3.84 -18.62
C VAL A 42 -11.64 4.03 -19.34
N SER A 43 -12.52 3.04 -19.19
CA SER A 43 -13.92 3.16 -19.55
C SER A 43 -14.78 3.27 -18.29
N ARG A 44 -16.01 3.75 -18.44
CA ARG A 44 -16.94 3.84 -17.31
C ARG A 44 -17.29 2.43 -16.82
N ALA A 45 -16.87 2.11 -15.60
CA ALA A 45 -17.14 0.85 -14.91
C ALA A 45 -17.85 1.13 -13.57
N PRO A 46 -18.37 0.09 -12.88
CA PRO A 46 -18.80 0.25 -11.49
C PRO A 46 -17.59 0.65 -10.62
N ASP A 47 -17.60 1.87 -10.11
CA ASP A 47 -16.59 2.37 -9.18
C ASP A 47 -16.83 1.82 -7.75
N PRO A 48 -15.78 1.57 -6.94
CA PRO A 48 -14.35 1.65 -7.25
C PRO A 48 -13.82 0.40 -8.00
N VAL A 49 -12.91 0.60 -8.95
CA VAL A 49 -12.23 -0.49 -9.66
C VAL A 49 -10.87 -0.77 -9.01
N PRO A 50 -10.62 -1.96 -8.43
CA PRO A 50 -9.31 -2.28 -7.89
C PRO A 50 -8.30 -2.47 -9.02
N MET A 51 -7.22 -1.69 -8.96
CA MET A 51 -6.05 -1.69 -9.84
C MET A 51 -4.95 -2.58 -9.26
N ILE A 52 -4.68 -2.40 -7.96
CA ILE A 52 -3.79 -3.23 -7.15
C ILE A 52 -4.58 -3.64 -5.91
N ASP A 53 -4.55 -4.92 -5.56
CA ASP A 53 -5.21 -5.46 -4.36
C ASP A 53 -4.38 -6.61 -3.82
N VAL A 54 -3.70 -6.39 -2.70
CA VAL A 54 -2.74 -7.34 -2.15
C VAL A 54 -2.74 -7.36 -0.62
N ASP A 55 -2.51 -8.57 -0.10
CA ASP A 55 -2.34 -8.83 1.32
C ASP A 55 -0.89 -9.25 1.62
N LEU A 56 -0.27 -8.60 2.60
CA LEU A 56 1.01 -9.00 3.18
C LEU A 56 0.75 -9.56 4.58
N ILE A 57 1.20 -10.79 4.81
CA ILE A 57 1.00 -11.49 6.09
C ILE A 57 2.37 -11.88 6.65
N TRP A 58 2.56 -11.66 7.94
CA TRP A 58 3.78 -12.07 8.64
C TRP A 58 3.48 -12.43 10.10
N THR A 59 4.02 -13.57 10.54
CA THR A 59 3.91 -14.03 11.93
C THR A 59 5.23 -13.84 12.66
N ASN A 60 5.17 -13.26 13.85
CA ASN A 60 6.34 -13.17 14.72
C ASN A 60 6.59 -14.52 15.38
N THR A 61 7.74 -15.12 15.11
CA THR A 61 8.17 -16.40 15.70
C THR A 61 9.53 -16.26 16.38
N THR A 62 9.87 -15.05 16.81
CA THR A 62 11.22 -14.75 17.28
C THR A 62 11.42 -14.96 18.78
N GLY A 63 10.37 -15.35 19.51
CA GLY A 63 10.41 -15.56 20.95
C GLY A 63 10.35 -14.27 21.78
N ALA A 64 10.26 -13.11 21.12
CA ALA A 64 10.23 -11.80 21.76
C ALA A 64 9.31 -10.83 21.01
N TRP A 65 8.87 -9.78 21.68
CA TRP A 65 8.01 -8.75 21.10
C TRP A 65 8.78 -7.91 20.09
N GLN A 66 8.16 -7.60 18.95
CA GLN A 66 8.78 -6.79 17.90
C GLN A 66 7.94 -5.56 17.60
N ASN A 67 8.60 -4.42 17.46
CA ASN A 67 7.96 -3.21 16.96
C ASN A 67 7.98 -3.21 15.44
N CYS A 68 6.81 -3.19 14.82
CA CYS A 68 6.64 -3.26 13.38
C CYS A 68 6.24 -1.91 12.79
N HIS A 69 6.80 -1.61 11.62
CA HIS A 69 6.36 -0.50 10.80
C HIS A 69 6.40 -0.88 9.32
N LEU A 70 5.45 -0.34 8.57
CA LEU A 70 5.31 -0.57 7.13
C LEU A 70 5.83 0.65 6.38
N ILE A 71 6.59 0.39 5.32
CA ILE A 71 6.90 1.39 4.29
C ILE A 71 6.23 0.92 3.01
N VAL A 72 5.41 1.79 2.42
CA VAL A 72 4.78 1.55 1.12
C VAL A 72 5.43 2.49 0.12
N GLU A 73 6.16 1.93 -0.83
CA GLU A 73 6.67 2.66 -1.99
C GLU A 73 5.70 2.51 -3.15
N ARG A 74 5.37 3.62 -3.80
CA ARG A 74 4.45 3.65 -4.93
C ARG A 74 5.18 4.16 -6.15
N ALA A 75 4.90 3.54 -7.28
CA ALA A 75 5.37 4.01 -8.55
C ALA A 75 4.88 5.44 -8.83
N PRO A 76 5.57 6.18 -9.70
CA PRO A 76 4.99 7.36 -10.32
C PRO A 76 3.62 6.99 -10.91
N ARG A 77 2.69 7.94 -10.92
CA ARG A 77 1.33 7.71 -11.45
C ARG A 77 1.06 8.65 -12.60
N SER A 78 0.24 8.25 -13.54
CA SER A 78 -0.19 9.14 -14.62
C SER A 78 -1.67 9.01 -14.90
N ILE A 79 -2.31 10.15 -15.15
CA ILE A 79 -3.72 10.23 -15.51
C ILE A 79 -3.85 11.13 -16.73
N ILE A 80 -4.54 10.61 -17.74
CA ILE A 80 -4.96 11.35 -18.92
C ILE A 80 -6.48 11.35 -18.91
N THR A 81 -7.09 12.53 -18.95
CA THR A 81 -8.55 12.63 -19.00
C THR A 81 -9.01 13.69 -19.99
N SER A 82 -10.09 13.42 -20.71
CA SER A 82 -10.79 14.42 -21.52
C SER A 82 -11.95 15.10 -20.79
N ASN A 83 -12.23 16.34 -21.20
CA ASN A 83 -13.35 17.13 -20.70
C ASN A 83 -14.69 16.42 -20.97
N PRO A 84 -15.63 16.35 -20.01
CA PRO A 84 -15.64 16.91 -18.66
C PRO A 84 -15.40 15.87 -17.53
N ASN A 85 -14.58 14.84 -17.78
CA ASN A 85 -14.48 13.70 -16.87
C ASN A 85 -13.44 13.90 -15.77
N THR A 86 -13.69 13.24 -14.64
CA THR A 86 -12.80 13.19 -13.49
C THR A 86 -12.34 11.76 -13.29
N ILE A 87 -11.04 11.59 -13.09
CA ILE A 87 -10.43 10.29 -12.80
C ILE A 87 -9.59 10.47 -11.55
N VAL A 88 -9.74 9.55 -10.60
CA VAL A 88 -9.02 9.57 -9.32
C VAL A 88 -8.43 8.18 -9.09
N LEU A 89 -7.16 8.15 -8.67
CA LEU A 89 -6.51 6.98 -8.11
C LEU A 89 -6.38 7.19 -6.62
N GLU A 90 -6.98 6.29 -5.85
CA GLU A 90 -6.98 6.34 -4.40
C GLU A 90 -6.20 5.15 -3.87
N ASP A 91 -5.26 5.42 -2.98
CA ASP A 91 -4.44 4.45 -2.31
C ASP A 91 -4.95 4.25 -0.88
N GLY A 92 -5.05 2.98 -0.49
CA GLY A 92 -5.61 2.53 0.77
C GLY A 92 -4.66 1.58 1.46
N VAL A 93 -4.38 1.81 2.75
CA VAL A 93 -3.67 0.83 3.60
C VAL A 93 -4.46 0.59 4.87
N SER A 94 -4.63 -0.68 5.22
CA SER A 94 -5.16 -1.10 6.51
C SER A 94 -4.30 -2.20 7.09
N TRP A 95 -4.32 -2.34 8.41
CA TRP A 95 -3.60 -3.42 9.09
C TRP A 95 -4.36 -3.86 10.33
N ASP A 96 -4.09 -5.10 10.74
CA ASP A 96 -4.56 -5.67 12.00
C ASP A 96 -3.48 -6.61 12.57
N VAL A 97 -3.44 -6.71 13.89
CA VAL A 97 -2.45 -7.50 14.64
C VAL A 97 -3.16 -8.38 15.66
N GLY A 98 -2.79 -9.65 15.69
CA GLY A 98 -3.28 -10.59 16.71
C GLY A 98 -3.02 -12.04 16.34
N THR A 99 -3.58 -13.00 17.07
CA THR A 99 -3.40 -14.43 16.77
C THR A 99 -4.07 -14.87 15.46
N SER A 100 -5.15 -14.19 15.06
CA SER A 100 -5.87 -14.39 13.80
C SER A 100 -6.37 -13.04 13.28
N PRO A 101 -5.46 -12.18 12.78
CA PRO A 101 -5.80 -10.83 12.36
C PRO A 101 -6.77 -10.85 11.17
N ARG A 102 -7.61 -9.82 11.08
CA ARG A 102 -8.54 -9.58 9.97
C ARG A 102 -8.56 -8.10 9.65
N ALA A 103 -7.56 -7.65 8.91
CA ALA A 103 -7.50 -6.29 8.42
C ALA A 103 -8.73 -5.97 7.54
N ALA A 104 -9.39 -4.85 7.83
CA ALA A 104 -10.53 -4.37 7.04
C ALA A 104 -10.10 -4.09 5.59
N VAL A 105 -11.01 -4.14 4.63
CA VAL A 105 -10.70 -3.67 3.27
C VAL A 105 -10.37 -2.18 3.35
N PRO A 106 -9.21 -1.72 2.83
CA PRO A 106 -8.87 -0.32 2.86
C PRO A 106 -9.92 0.50 2.09
N ILE A 107 -10.63 1.39 2.79
CA ILE A 107 -11.40 2.45 2.12
C ILE A 107 -10.41 3.55 1.76
N SER A 108 -10.61 4.19 0.59
CA SER A 108 -9.71 5.23 0.06
C SER A 108 -9.22 6.18 1.14
N SER A 109 -7.95 6.01 1.52
CA SER A 109 -7.41 6.60 2.74
C SER A 109 -6.44 7.71 2.39
N GLY A 110 -6.95 8.92 2.13
CA GLY A 110 -6.20 10.20 2.16
C GLY A 110 -4.93 10.34 1.31
N ASP A 111 -4.52 9.30 0.59
CA ASP A 111 -3.31 9.17 -0.20
C ASP A 111 -3.75 8.77 -1.61
N GLY A 112 -3.34 9.51 -2.62
CA GLY A 112 -3.88 9.36 -3.97
C GLY A 112 -3.76 10.61 -4.81
N ILE A 113 -4.21 10.51 -6.05
CA ILE A 113 -4.12 11.57 -7.05
C ILE A 113 -5.41 11.66 -7.84
N GLY A 114 -5.72 12.85 -8.36
CA GLY A 114 -6.92 13.04 -9.16
C GLY A 114 -6.70 14.10 -10.22
N ALA A 115 -7.23 13.84 -11.42
CA ALA A 115 -7.23 14.79 -12.50
C ALA A 115 -8.66 15.07 -12.96
N ARG A 116 -8.98 16.35 -13.07
CA ARG A 116 -10.26 16.83 -13.60
C ARG A 116 -10.00 17.95 -14.57
N ILE A 117 -10.66 17.87 -15.72
CA ILE A 117 -10.75 18.99 -16.65
C ILE A 117 -12.21 19.27 -16.94
N LYS A 118 -12.61 20.53 -16.75
CA LYS A 118 -13.94 21.03 -17.09
C LYS A 118 -13.80 22.36 -17.82
N THR A 119 -13.62 22.29 -19.13
CA THR A 119 -13.51 23.48 -19.98
C THR A 119 -14.86 23.90 -20.55
N THR A 120 -15.86 23.01 -20.56
CA THR A 120 -17.21 23.32 -21.05
C THR A 120 -18.08 23.89 -19.92
N PRO A 121 -18.60 25.12 -20.07
CA PRO A 121 -19.66 25.65 -19.23
C PRO A 121 -20.91 24.77 -19.26
N ASN A 122 -21.59 24.59 -18.13
CA ASN A 122 -22.79 23.75 -18.04
C ASN A 122 -23.94 24.17 -18.98
N ILE A 123 -23.95 25.42 -19.45
CA ILE A 123 -25.00 25.97 -20.33
C ILE A 123 -24.87 25.50 -21.79
N LEU A 124 -23.68 25.02 -22.18
CA LEU A 124 -23.44 24.49 -23.52
C LEU A 124 -23.73 23.00 -23.55
N ASN A 125 -24.53 22.56 -24.52
CA ASN A 125 -24.81 21.14 -24.77
C ASN A 125 -23.66 20.43 -25.50
N GLU A 126 -22.75 21.19 -26.13
CA GLU A 126 -21.61 20.64 -26.85
C GLU A 126 -20.39 20.53 -25.93
N THR A 127 -19.68 19.40 -26.01
CA THR A 127 -18.45 19.19 -25.25
C THR A 127 -17.29 19.76 -26.04
N ILE A 128 -16.68 20.82 -25.53
CA ILE A 128 -15.46 21.41 -26.09
C ILE A 128 -14.34 20.39 -25.89
N TYR A 129 -13.61 20.10 -26.95
CA TYR A 129 -12.47 19.21 -26.86
C TYR A 129 -11.40 19.79 -25.92
N GLY A 130 -11.00 18.99 -24.94
CA GLY A 130 -9.93 19.32 -24.02
C GLY A 130 -9.39 18.04 -23.40
N ARG A 131 -8.07 17.96 -23.26
CA ARG A 131 -7.37 16.87 -22.61
C ARG A 131 -6.44 17.43 -21.55
N LEU A 132 -6.37 16.74 -20.43
CA LEU A 132 -5.45 17.02 -19.34
C LEU A 132 -4.56 15.80 -19.17
N PHE A 133 -3.26 16.04 -19.22
CA PHE A 133 -2.21 15.05 -18.94
C PHE A 133 -1.60 15.46 -17.61
N VAL A 134 -1.65 14.59 -16.63
CA VAL A 134 -1.02 14.83 -15.35
C VAL A 134 -0.20 13.62 -14.95
N ASP A 135 1.05 13.88 -14.67
CA ASP A 135 2.01 12.91 -14.14
C ASP A 135 2.36 13.32 -12.72
N TRP A 136 2.49 12.32 -11.86
CA TRP A 136 2.98 12.46 -10.49
C TRP A 136 4.20 11.60 -10.29
N ASP A 137 5.15 12.13 -9.53
CA ASP A 137 6.33 11.40 -9.10
C ASP A 137 5.95 10.23 -8.17
N GLY A 138 6.84 9.25 -8.07
CA GLY A 138 6.70 8.17 -7.08
C GLY A 138 6.87 8.72 -5.67
N TRP A 139 6.18 8.12 -4.71
CA TRP A 139 6.26 8.53 -3.31
C TRP A 139 6.30 7.32 -2.37
N SER A 140 6.73 7.58 -1.14
CA SER A 140 6.71 6.59 -0.07
C SER A 140 5.90 7.11 1.11
N SER A 141 5.12 6.22 1.72
CA SER A 141 4.36 6.50 2.93
C SER A 141 4.75 5.49 4.01
N ARG A 142 4.87 5.97 5.26
CA ARG A 142 5.23 5.13 6.41
C ARG A 142 4.05 5.00 7.36
N TYR A 143 3.76 3.76 7.77
CA TYR A 143 2.69 3.44 8.72
C TYR A 143 3.28 2.74 9.94
N MET A 144 2.94 3.21 11.13
CA MET A 144 3.36 2.60 12.39
C MET A 144 2.33 1.54 12.77
N ILE A 145 2.72 0.26 12.69
CA ILE A 145 1.84 -0.86 13.05
C ILE A 145 1.83 -1.03 14.56
N GLY A 146 3.00 -0.92 15.20
CA GLY A 146 3.16 -1.04 16.64
C GLY A 146 3.75 -2.38 17.07
N ALA A 147 3.52 -2.72 18.33
CA ALA A 147 4.05 -3.95 18.93
C ALA A 147 3.32 -5.20 18.41
N VAL A 148 4.08 -6.25 18.18
CA VAL A 148 3.61 -7.58 17.77
C VAL A 148 4.23 -8.59 18.71
N ALA A 149 3.41 -9.27 19.51
CA ALA A 149 3.90 -10.28 20.45
C ALA A 149 4.39 -11.53 19.71
N ASP A 150 5.13 -12.38 20.41
CA ASP A 150 5.52 -13.67 19.84
C ASP A 150 4.28 -14.56 19.64
N GLY A 151 4.19 -15.21 18.48
CA GLY A 151 3.02 -15.97 18.05
C GLY A 151 1.88 -15.14 17.45
N GLU A 152 1.95 -13.81 17.52
CA GLU A 152 1.00 -12.94 16.81
C GLU A 152 1.37 -12.77 15.34
N THR A 153 0.34 -12.55 14.54
CA THR A 153 0.43 -12.33 13.11
C THR A 153 -0.04 -10.91 12.80
N VAL A 154 0.69 -10.26 11.91
CA VAL A 154 0.31 -9.00 11.27
C VAL A 154 -0.29 -9.33 9.91
N GLN A 155 -1.48 -8.82 9.64
CA GLN A 155 -2.03 -8.76 8.29
C GLN A 155 -2.10 -7.30 7.86
N VAL A 156 -1.46 -6.99 6.74
CA VAL A 156 -1.52 -5.70 6.07
C VAL A 156 -2.25 -5.88 4.75
N ARG A 157 -3.20 -4.99 4.45
CA ARG A 157 -3.82 -4.91 3.13
C ARG A 157 -3.47 -3.59 2.47
N TYR A 158 -3.12 -3.66 1.21
CA TYR A 158 -2.93 -2.49 0.37
C TYR A 158 -3.81 -2.60 -0.86
N GLN A 159 -4.51 -1.51 -1.14
CA GLN A 159 -5.37 -1.40 -2.30
C GLN A 159 -5.10 -0.08 -3.01
N CYS A 160 -4.99 -0.13 -4.34
CA CYS A 160 -5.08 1.04 -5.20
C CYS A 160 -6.36 0.90 -6.01
N THR A 161 -7.26 1.86 -5.89
CA THR A 161 -8.55 1.86 -6.58
C THR A 161 -8.67 3.04 -7.53
N LEU A 162 -9.20 2.78 -8.71
CA LEU A 162 -9.61 3.79 -9.66
C LEU A 162 -11.08 4.15 -9.43
N THR A 163 -11.38 5.44 -9.36
CA THR A 163 -12.76 5.96 -9.30
C THR A 163 -12.98 7.03 -10.35
N THR A 164 -14.19 7.09 -10.89
CA THR A 164 -14.64 8.09 -11.87
C THR A 164 -15.77 8.96 -11.31
N PRO A 165 -15.50 9.78 -10.27
CA PRO A 165 -16.55 10.52 -9.58
C PRO A 165 -17.24 11.56 -10.49
N GLY A 166 -18.55 11.72 -10.30
CA GLY A 166 -19.36 12.70 -11.01
C GLY A 166 -19.98 12.17 -12.31
N SER A 167 -20.31 13.09 -13.23
CA SER A 167 -20.95 12.71 -14.50
C SER A 167 -19.91 12.34 -15.55
N TRP A 168 -19.93 11.09 -16.02
CA TRP A 168 -19.12 10.64 -17.15
C TRP A 168 -19.79 10.99 -18.49
N ARG A 169 -19.09 11.72 -19.36
CA ARG A 169 -19.55 12.02 -20.74
C ARG A 169 -18.50 11.59 -21.76
N GLY A 170 -18.95 10.93 -22.82
CA GLY A 170 -18.11 10.63 -23.98
C GLY A 170 -18.21 11.76 -25.01
N GLY A 171 -17.07 12.34 -25.40
CA GLY A 171 -16.97 13.24 -26.55
C GLY A 171 -16.84 12.48 -27.87
N SER A 172 -16.50 13.18 -28.95
CA SER A 172 -16.24 12.58 -30.27
C SER A 172 -14.85 11.91 -30.39
N SER A 173 -13.89 12.29 -29.53
CA SER A 173 -12.56 11.65 -29.44
C SER A 173 -12.06 11.66 -27.97
N PRO A 174 -12.75 10.95 -27.07
CA PRO A 174 -12.35 10.89 -25.67
C PRO A 174 -11.04 10.10 -25.53
N LEU A 175 -10.19 10.53 -24.60
CA LEU A 175 -9.00 9.78 -24.21
C LEU A 175 -8.92 9.79 -22.68
N HIS A 176 -9.11 8.62 -22.11
CA HIS A 176 -9.07 8.39 -20.67
C HIS A 176 -8.09 7.26 -20.40
N GLN A 177 -7.02 7.56 -19.68
CA GLN A 177 -6.02 6.58 -19.30
C GLN A 177 -5.61 6.82 -17.85
N ALA A 178 -5.38 5.73 -17.13
CA ALA A 178 -4.84 5.76 -15.78
C ALA A 178 -3.78 4.68 -15.64
N HIS A 179 -2.66 5.06 -15.03
CA HIS A 179 -1.53 4.16 -14.79
C HIS A 179 -1.15 4.20 -13.32
N ALA A 180 -1.45 3.11 -12.62
CA ALA A 180 -0.98 2.83 -11.28
C ALA A 180 0.43 2.22 -11.30
N ARG A 181 0.79 1.40 -12.29
CA ARG A 181 2.08 0.72 -12.41
C ARG A 181 2.32 -0.29 -11.29
N TRP A 182 2.96 0.08 -10.19
CA TRP A 182 3.32 -0.85 -9.11
C TRP A 182 3.29 -0.21 -7.73
N ALA A 183 3.25 -1.06 -6.71
CA ALA A 183 3.49 -0.71 -5.31
C ALA A 183 4.33 -1.79 -4.64
N ARG A 184 5.20 -1.38 -3.72
CA ARG A 184 6.08 -2.28 -2.96
C ARG A 184 5.90 -2.02 -1.47
N LEU A 185 5.60 -3.09 -0.75
CA LEU A 185 5.39 -3.07 0.70
C LEU A 185 6.61 -3.67 1.38
N PHE A 186 7.19 -2.93 2.31
CA PHE A 186 8.26 -3.40 3.17
C PHE A 186 7.78 -3.40 4.61
N LEU A 187 7.64 -4.59 5.19
CA LEU A 187 7.38 -4.74 6.61
C LEU A 187 8.73 -4.81 7.34
N TRP A 188 9.00 -3.80 8.15
CA TRP A 188 10.17 -3.76 9.02
C TRP A 188 9.79 -4.17 10.43
N ALA A 189 10.61 -5.00 11.04
CA ALA A 189 10.53 -5.31 12.46
C ALA A 189 11.85 -4.94 13.15
N GLY A 190 11.75 -4.40 14.35
CA GLY A 190 12.88 -4.13 15.22
C GLY A 190 12.60 -4.55 16.66
N PRO A 191 13.62 -4.53 17.53
CA PRO A 191 13.44 -4.82 18.94
C PRO A 191 12.51 -3.80 19.59
N LEU A 192 11.67 -4.27 20.51
CA LEU A 192 10.89 -3.41 21.40
C LEU A 192 11.59 -3.41 22.77
N LEU A 193 12.13 -2.25 23.18
CA LEU A 193 12.91 -2.10 24.42
C LEU A 193 12.03 -2.02 25.68
N GLU A 194 10.81 -1.49 25.56
CA GLU A 194 9.83 -1.43 26.64
C GLU A 194 8.44 -1.73 26.06
N VAL A 195 7.71 -2.64 26.72
CA VAL A 195 6.28 -2.84 26.49
C VAL A 195 5.56 -1.85 27.41
N VAL A 196 5.04 -0.76 26.85
CA VAL A 196 4.11 0.09 27.60
C VAL A 196 2.73 -0.57 27.51
N PRO A 197 2.12 -1.00 28.63
CA PRO A 197 0.78 -1.59 28.64
C PRO A 197 -0.31 -0.59 28.20
#